data_AF-A0A5N7XJU1-F1
#
_entry.id   AF-A0A5N7XJU1-F1
#
_cell.length_a   1.000
_cell.length_b   1.000
_cell.length_c   1.000
_cell.angle_alpha   90.00
_cell.angle_beta   90.00
_cell.angle_gamma   90.00
#
_symmetry.space_group_name_H-M   'P 1'
#
loop_
_entity.id
_entity.type
_entity.pdbx_description
1 polymer ?
#
loop_
_entity_poly.entity_id
_entity_poly.type
_entity_poly.pdbx_seq_one_letter_code
_entity_poly.pdbx_strand_id
1 'polypeptide(L)'
;MAFAAHIAKRLTELGSKAEISGREIIVTCEEITNRFKLEKEIEEAFDTYRRTRSSFFDASDWSYTHNTTVEVPLTRLDQDVYRDSDEITFTDERGNTVTVHRVSKNYMFAHFDSTEYERYFTSIVKKRLTRKLNYARSINALFRMPVTASYTARGRRAPPNFKALALERIRSCLTKLAIERHVCYEVANPKPLRSILKLDLPQDSDWLMPRASYEPNLVNYYKVARSSPFASQSFLAYYHILEYYFLRVAEDALHHQLRTQLNQPSFKVNTDGLDRVIALVRKHGSNDDETDMLRKVLQRFVSEDGFIEHVTQLEAEIADKIYSKRRMVFGEQLEISLKEGHALSNAAKALKHIRNAIVHSSDRYKRDECHIPLTESEVTIGEYIPLVKYFAEQVMYGTAVTPGA
;
A
#
# COMPACT_ATOMS: atom_id res chain seq x y z
N MET A 1 28.94 -25.89 -13.62
CA MET A 1 28.53 -25.63 -15.02
C MET A 1 27.02 -25.72 -15.24
N ALA A 2 26.31 -26.75 -14.73
CA ALA A 2 24.86 -26.87 -14.91
C ALA A 2 24.06 -25.66 -14.37
N PHE A 3 24.46 -25.13 -13.21
CA PHE A 3 23.86 -23.93 -12.62
C PHE A 3 24.04 -22.68 -13.48
N ALA A 4 25.28 -22.39 -13.90
CA ALA A 4 25.59 -21.23 -14.75
C ALA A 4 24.82 -21.26 -16.08
N ALA A 5 24.74 -22.42 -16.70
CA ALA A 5 23.97 -22.64 -17.92
C ALA A 5 22.46 -22.41 -17.71
N HIS A 6 21.92 -22.87 -16.58
CA HIS A 6 20.50 -22.66 -16.22
C HIS A 6 20.17 -21.18 -16.06
N ILE A 7 20.98 -20.43 -15.32
CA ILE A 7 20.78 -18.98 -15.14
C ILE A 7 20.91 -18.25 -16.47
N ALA A 8 21.96 -18.50 -17.24
CA ALA A 8 22.19 -17.83 -18.53
C ALA A 8 21.03 -18.09 -19.49
N LYS A 9 20.53 -19.33 -19.55
CA LYS A 9 19.35 -19.69 -20.35
C LYS A 9 18.12 -18.91 -19.90
N ARG A 10 17.79 -18.92 -18.60
CA ARG A 10 16.59 -18.24 -18.08
C ARG A 10 16.66 -16.73 -18.30
N LEU A 11 17.82 -16.10 -18.08
CA LEU A 11 18.00 -14.66 -18.36
C LEU A 11 17.85 -14.33 -19.85
N THR A 12 18.27 -15.24 -20.73
CA THR A 12 18.07 -15.12 -22.18
C THR A 12 16.60 -15.21 -22.56
N GLU A 13 15.84 -16.13 -21.95
CA GLU A 13 14.38 -16.21 -22.11
C GLU A 13 13.67 -14.93 -21.64
N LEU A 14 14.22 -14.24 -20.62
CA LEU A 14 13.71 -12.98 -20.08
C LEU A 14 14.17 -11.74 -20.86
N GLY A 15 14.85 -11.92 -22.00
CA GLY A 15 15.23 -10.83 -22.92
C GLY A 15 16.56 -10.13 -22.62
N SER A 16 17.45 -10.72 -21.81
CA SER A 16 18.83 -10.24 -21.61
C SER A 16 19.84 -11.13 -22.33
N LYS A 17 20.96 -10.60 -22.82
CA LYS A 17 22.04 -11.45 -23.35
C LYS A 17 22.88 -11.97 -22.19
N ALA A 18 23.05 -13.27 -22.04
CA ALA A 18 23.84 -13.85 -20.95
C ALA A 18 24.91 -14.81 -21.49
N GLU A 19 26.17 -14.57 -21.12
CA GLU A 19 27.34 -15.36 -21.52
C GLU A 19 28.09 -15.87 -20.28
N ILE A 20 28.71 -17.04 -20.39
CA ILE A 20 29.46 -17.66 -19.29
C ILE A 20 30.95 -17.47 -19.58
N SER A 21 31.67 -16.85 -18.64
CA SER A 21 33.12 -16.65 -18.71
C SER A 21 33.77 -17.18 -17.43
N GLY A 22 34.30 -18.41 -17.49
CA GLY A 22 34.92 -19.06 -16.33
C GLY A 22 33.94 -19.25 -15.16
N ARG A 23 34.18 -18.54 -14.05
CA ARG A 23 33.31 -18.53 -12.85
C ARG A 23 32.41 -17.29 -12.77
N GLU A 24 32.22 -16.61 -13.89
CA GLU A 24 31.36 -15.43 -13.97
C GLU A 24 30.27 -15.62 -15.03
N ILE A 25 29.10 -15.02 -14.77
CA ILE A 25 28.05 -14.81 -15.77
C ILE A 25 28.06 -13.34 -16.17
N ILE A 26 28.23 -13.08 -17.45
CA ILE A 26 28.19 -11.75 -18.04
C ILE A 26 26.78 -11.54 -18.60
N VAL A 27 26.06 -10.56 -18.07
CA VAL A 27 24.67 -10.25 -18.48
C VAL A 27 24.63 -8.85 -19.07
N THR A 28 24.21 -8.74 -20.32
CA THR A 28 24.03 -7.48 -21.04
C THR A 28 22.55 -7.19 -21.20
N CYS A 29 22.10 -6.05 -20.68
CA CYS A 29 20.73 -5.56 -20.76
C CYS A 29 20.76 -4.09 -21.15
N GLU A 30 20.05 -3.71 -22.22
CA GLU A 30 19.97 -2.31 -22.71
C GLU A 30 21.34 -1.62 -22.78
N GLU A 31 22.30 -2.27 -23.47
CA GLU A 31 23.68 -1.81 -23.69
C GLU A 31 24.59 -1.78 -22.44
N ILE A 32 24.08 -2.15 -21.27
CA ILE A 32 24.85 -2.20 -20.03
C ILE A 32 25.21 -3.63 -19.68
N THR A 33 26.51 -3.87 -19.53
CA THR A 33 27.08 -5.17 -19.17
C THR A 33 27.35 -5.27 -17.67
N ASN A 34 26.81 -6.30 -17.02
CA ASN A 34 27.04 -6.62 -15.62
C ASN A 34 27.74 -7.99 -15.50
N ARG A 35 28.67 -8.12 -14.54
CA ARG A 35 29.35 -9.39 -14.24
C ARG A 35 28.85 -9.94 -12.91
N PHE A 36 28.55 -11.22 -12.86
CA PHE A 36 28.08 -11.92 -11.66
C PHE A 36 29.02 -13.05 -11.28
N LYS A 37 29.54 -13.04 -10.05
CA LYS A 37 30.42 -14.10 -9.54
C LYS A 37 29.61 -15.31 -9.09
N LEU A 38 30.02 -16.50 -9.52
CA LEU A 38 29.45 -17.76 -9.08
C LEU A 38 30.06 -18.20 -7.74
N GLU A 39 29.19 -18.55 -6.80
CA GLU A 39 29.54 -19.04 -5.47
C GLU A 39 29.32 -20.55 -5.41
N LYS A 40 30.34 -21.31 -4.97
CA LYS A 40 30.32 -22.79 -4.97
C LYS A 40 29.17 -23.36 -4.13
N GLU A 41 28.90 -22.75 -2.99
CA GLU A 41 27.80 -23.15 -2.09
C GLU A 41 26.43 -23.10 -2.79
N ILE A 42 26.21 -22.09 -3.62
CA ILE A 42 24.96 -21.92 -4.38
C ILE A 42 24.86 -22.97 -5.50
N GLU A 43 25.98 -23.30 -6.15
CA GLU A 43 26.02 -24.37 -7.14
C GLU A 43 25.67 -25.74 -6.54
N GLU A 44 26.24 -26.06 -5.38
CA GLU A 44 25.95 -27.31 -4.65
C GLU A 44 24.49 -27.38 -4.19
N ALA A 45 23.93 -26.25 -3.73
CA ALA A 45 22.52 -26.15 -3.37
C ALA A 45 21.60 -26.34 -4.59
N PHE A 46 21.97 -25.79 -5.75
CA PHE A 46 21.19 -25.94 -6.99
C PHE A 46 21.14 -27.39 -7.48
N ASP A 47 22.26 -28.11 -7.40
CA ASP A 47 22.29 -29.53 -7.77
C ASP A 47 21.40 -30.38 -6.85
N THR A 48 21.31 -30.03 -5.57
CA THR A 48 20.40 -30.66 -4.59
C THR A 48 18.94 -30.34 -4.93
N TYR A 49 18.63 -29.08 -5.23
CA TYR A 49 17.30 -28.65 -5.66
C TYR A 49 16.85 -29.41 -6.93
N ARG A 50 17.72 -29.56 -7.94
CA ARG A 50 17.38 -30.30 -9.17
C ARG A 50 17.13 -31.80 -8.96
N ARG A 51 17.76 -32.41 -7.96
CA ARG A 51 17.54 -33.83 -7.61
C ARG A 51 16.22 -34.03 -6.85
N THR A 52 15.68 -32.96 -6.28
CA THR A 52 14.45 -32.98 -5.49
C THR A 52 13.25 -33.15 -6.40
N ARG A 53 12.51 -34.27 -6.25
CA ARG A 53 11.38 -34.61 -7.14
C ARG A 53 10.01 -34.11 -6.64
N SER A 54 9.92 -33.67 -5.39
CA SER A 54 8.67 -33.38 -4.67
C SER A 54 8.64 -31.95 -4.13
N SER A 55 9.05 -30.99 -4.96
CA SER A 55 8.98 -29.56 -4.66
C SER A 55 7.95 -28.87 -5.56
N PHE A 56 7.14 -28.00 -4.96
CA PHE A 56 6.12 -27.22 -5.65
C PHE A 56 6.18 -25.77 -5.17
N PHE A 57 6.12 -24.83 -6.12
CA PHE A 57 6.01 -23.40 -5.83
C PHE A 57 4.66 -22.89 -6.32
N ASP A 58 3.89 -22.32 -5.40
CA ASP A 58 2.59 -21.73 -5.70
C ASP A 58 2.77 -20.23 -5.97
N ALA A 59 2.57 -19.82 -7.23
CA ALA A 59 2.69 -18.42 -7.61
C ALA A 59 1.58 -17.53 -7.03
N SER A 60 0.45 -18.10 -6.59
CA SER A 60 -0.70 -17.33 -6.09
C SER A 60 -0.48 -16.73 -4.70
N ASP A 61 0.30 -17.40 -3.85
CA ASP A 61 0.61 -16.94 -2.50
C ASP A 61 2.12 -17.00 -2.18
N TRP A 62 2.93 -17.25 -3.20
CA TRP A 62 4.38 -17.40 -3.12
C TRP A 62 4.84 -18.47 -2.13
N SER A 63 4.02 -19.48 -1.86
CA SER A 63 4.41 -20.58 -0.95
C SER A 63 5.25 -21.62 -1.68
N TYR A 64 6.28 -22.11 -1.00
CA TYR A 64 7.08 -23.24 -1.43
C TYR A 64 6.77 -24.45 -0.56
N THR A 65 6.42 -25.57 -1.17
CA THR A 65 6.15 -26.83 -0.47
C THR A 65 7.16 -27.88 -0.92
N HIS A 66 7.81 -28.53 0.05
CA HIS A 66 8.71 -29.64 -0.20
C HIS A 66 8.58 -30.70 0.89
N ASN A 67 8.19 -31.92 0.49
CA ASN A 67 7.93 -33.04 1.40
C ASN A 67 6.94 -32.67 2.52
N THR A 68 7.44 -32.51 3.75
CA THR A 68 6.71 -32.14 4.96
C THR A 68 7.08 -30.74 5.44
N THR A 69 7.54 -29.88 4.52
CA THR A 69 7.88 -28.49 4.79
C THR A 69 7.06 -27.54 3.90
N VAL A 70 6.51 -26.50 4.49
CA VAL A 70 5.92 -25.35 3.79
C VAL A 70 6.70 -24.12 4.20
N GLU A 71 7.20 -23.36 3.23
CA GLU A 71 7.92 -22.10 3.42
C GLU A 71 7.14 -20.97 2.75
N VAL A 72 6.95 -19.87 3.47
CA VAL A 72 6.22 -18.69 2.99
C VAL A 72 7.03 -17.41 3.24
N PRO A 73 6.97 -16.43 2.33
CA PRO A 73 7.61 -15.14 2.54
C PRO A 73 6.91 -14.34 3.64
N LEU A 74 7.71 -13.56 4.37
CA LEU A 74 7.24 -12.64 5.39
C LEU A 74 7.46 -11.19 4.95
N THR A 75 6.56 -10.32 5.38
CA THR A 75 6.70 -8.87 5.32
C THR A 75 6.94 -8.35 6.73
N ARG A 76 7.98 -7.53 6.88
CA ARG A 76 8.27 -6.84 8.14
C ARG A 76 7.37 -5.61 8.28
N LEU A 77 6.72 -5.47 9.44
CA LEU A 77 5.80 -4.37 9.74
C LEU A 77 6.41 -3.29 10.62
N ASP A 78 7.41 -3.64 11.44
CA ASP A 78 8.12 -2.67 12.27
C ASP A 78 9.22 -1.90 11.50
N GLN A 79 9.66 -0.79 12.07
CA GLN A 79 10.66 0.11 11.46
C GLN A 79 12.11 -0.25 11.80
N ASP A 80 12.37 -1.31 12.59
CA ASP A 80 13.71 -1.59 13.09
C ASP A 80 14.55 -2.36 12.06
N VAL A 81 15.10 -1.66 11.07
CA VAL A 81 15.81 -2.25 9.92
C VAL A 81 17.03 -3.10 10.31
N TYR A 82 17.56 -2.96 11.52
CA TYR A 82 18.86 -3.53 11.90
C TYR A 82 18.81 -4.89 12.61
N ARG A 83 17.63 -5.44 12.94
CA ARG A 83 17.49 -6.69 13.72
C ARG A 83 17.33 -8.00 12.93
N ASP A 84 17.51 -7.98 11.62
CA ASP A 84 17.20 -9.13 10.74
C ASP A 84 18.15 -10.36 10.85
N SER A 85 18.99 -10.47 11.89
CA SER A 85 20.12 -11.42 11.89
C SER A 85 19.84 -12.80 12.49
N ASP A 86 18.80 -12.95 13.30
CA ASP A 86 18.70 -14.16 14.14
C ASP A 86 17.68 -15.14 13.54
N GLU A 87 18.15 -16.34 13.18
CA GLU A 87 17.28 -17.48 12.90
C GLU A 87 16.56 -17.89 14.19
N ILE A 88 15.23 -17.95 14.14
CA ILE A 88 14.42 -18.28 15.32
C ILE A 88 13.62 -19.55 15.02
N THR A 89 13.88 -20.60 15.80
CA THR A 89 13.19 -21.88 15.70
C THR A 89 12.28 -22.10 16.89
N PHE A 90 11.01 -22.37 16.60
CA PHE A 90 10.01 -22.86 17.53
C PHE A 90 9.88 -24.37 17.37
N THR A 91 9.69 -25.09 18.47
CA THR A 91 9.46 -26.53 18.44
C THR A 91 8.25 -26.85 19.32
N ASP A 92 7.33 -27.67 18.82
CA ASP A 92 6.19 -28.15 19.59
C ASP A 92 6.50 -29.47 20.30
N GLU A 93 5.60 -29.90 21.20
CA GLU A 93 5.75 -31.17 21.95
C GLU A 93 5.81 -32.41 21.06
N ARG A 94 5.27 -32.32 19.83
CA ARG A 94 5.29 -33.40 18.84
C ARG A 94 6.60 -33.41 18.06
N GLY A 95 7.43 -32.38 18.15
CA GLY A 95 8.69 -32.20 17.44
C GLY A 95 8.54 -31.60 16.04
N ASN A 96 7.39 -30.98 15.73
CA ASN A 96 7.26 -30.11 14.56
C ASN A 96 7.98 -28.80 14.82
N THR A 97 8.52 -28.18 13.76
CA THR A 97 9.30 -26.94 13.89
C THR A 97 8.72 -25.82 13.03
N VAL A 98 8.74 -24.60 13.56
CA VAL A 98 8.56 -23.37 12.77
C VAL A 98 9.86 -22.57 12.86
N THR A 99 10.47 -22.25 11.73
CA THR A 99 11.70 -21.47 11.70
C THR A 99 11.49 -20.18 10.93
N VAL A 100 11.84 -19.03 11.51
CA VAL A 100 11.90 -17.74 10.82
C VAL A 100 13.36 -17.48 10.45
N HIS A 101 13.65 -17.35 9.15
CA HIS A 101 15.01 -17.26 8.63
C HIS A 101 15.07 -16.48 7.31
N ARG A 102 16.29 -16.22 6.81
CA ARG A 102 16.47 -15.75 5.42
C ARG A 102 16.10 -16.86 4.45
N VAL A 103 15.47 -16.50 3.32
CA VAL A 103 14.98 -17.44 2.31
C VAL A 103 15.85 -18.69 2.12
N SER A 104 15.23 -19.87 2.09
CA SER A 104 15.97 -21.08 1.76
C SER A 104 16.46 -21.05 0.31
N LYS A 105 17.59 -21.69 0.02
CA LYS A 105 18.09 -21.79 -1.36
C LYS A 105 17.08 -22.50 -2.27
N ASN A 106 16.34 -23.47 -1.74
CA ASN A 106 15.29 -24.17 -2.49
C ASN A 106 14.13 -23.25 -2.88
N TYR A 107 13.61 -22.45 -1.94
CA TYR A 107 12.62 -21.43 -2.25
C TYR A 107 13.16 -20.43 -3.28
N MET A 108 14.41 -19.98 -3.10
CA MET A 108 15.06 -19.01 -3.98
C MET A 108 15.10 -19.49 -5.44
N PHE A 109 15.48 -20.76 -5.67
CA PHE A 109 15.48 -21.36 -7.00
C PHE A 109 14.06 -21.63 -7.51
N ALA A 110 13.15 -22.11 -6.67
CA ALA A 110 11.77 -22.37 -7.06
C ALA A 110 11.03 -21.10 -7.48
N HIS A 111 11.27 -19.98 -6.79
CA HIS A 111 10.79 -18.67 -7.22
C HIS A 111 11.42 -18.27 -8.56
N PHE A 112 12.75 -18.40 -8.74
CA PHE A 112 13.44 -18.07 -9.99
C PHE A 112 12.92 -18.83 -11.22
N ASP A 113 12.55 -20.10 -11.03
CA ASP A 113 11.98 -20.95 -12.08
C ASP A 113 10.48 -20.67 -12.33
N SER A 114 9.81 -19.97 -11.42
CA SER A 114 8.37 -19.67 -11.53
C SER A 114 8.07 -18.57 -12.57
N THR A 115 6.81 -18.52 -12.99
CA THR A 115 6.28 -17.45 -13.85
C THR A 115 6.24 -16.09 -13.12
N GLU A 116 6.12 -16.07 -11.79
CA GLU A 116 6.14 -14.84 -11.02
C GLU A 116 7.50 -14.13 -11.09
N TYR A 117 8.60 -14.87 -11.29
CA TYR A 117 9.91 -14.26 -11.44
C TYR A 117 9.99 -13.32 -12.65
N GLU A 118 9.18 -13.51 -13.69
CA GLU A 118 9.12 -12.59 -14.84
C GLU A 118 8.68 -11.18 -14.41
N ARG A 119 7.73 -11.09 -13.48
CA ARG A 119 7.26 -9.82 -12.90
C ARG A 119 8.33 -9.20 -12.00
N TYR A 120 8.95 -10.00 -11.13
CA TYR A 120 10.06 -9.55 -10.29
C TYR A 120 11.26 -9.08 -11.14
N PHE A 121 11.56 -9.79 -12.22
CA PHE A 121 12.63 -9.46 -13.14
C PHE A 121 12.40 -8.09 -13.78
N THR A 122 11.22 -7.90 -14.37
CA THR A 122 10.87 -6.64 -15.05
C THR A 122 10.84 -5.46 -14.08
N SER A 123 10.26 -5.64 -12.90
CA SER A 123 10.07 -4.56 -11.92
C SER A 123 11.34 -4.17 -11.17
N ILE A 124 12.20 -5.14 -10.83
CA ILE A 124 13.33 -4.96 -9.92
C ILE A 124 14.66 -5.30 -10.59
N VAL A 125 14.82 -6.52 -11.11
CA VAL A 125 16.13 -6.99 -11.60
C VAL A 125 16.59 -6.21 -12.83
N LYS A 126 15.69 -5.99 -13.80
CA LYS A 126 15.96 -5.23 -15.02
C LYS A 126 16.42 -3.82 -14.69
N LYS A 127 15.69 -3.10 -13.83
CA LYS A 127 16.07 -1.75 -13.35
C LYS A 127 17.43 -1.73 -12.62
N ARG A 128 17.79 -2.84 -11.95
CA ARG A 128 19.11 -2.98 -11.33
C ARG A 128 20.18 -3.22 -12.38
N LEU A 129 19.92 -4.00 -13.41
CA LEU A 129 20.86 -4.31 -14.50
C LEU A 129 21.16 -3.08 -15.37
N THR A 130 20.18 -2.20 -15.58
CA THR A 130 20.36 -0.95 -16.32
C THR A 130 21.09 0.14 -15.53
N ARG A 131 21.52 -0.14 -14.28
CA ARG A 131 22.42 0.74 -13.52
C ARG A 131 23.85 0.28 -13.73
N LYS A 132 24.68 1.15 -14.32
CA LYS A 132 26.10 0.91 -14.49
C LYS A 132 26.78 0.83 -13.11
N LEU A 133 27.46 -0.29 -12.85
CA LEU A 133 28.31 -0.48 -11.67
C LEU A 133 29.72 -0.85 -12.12
N ASN A 134 30.71 -0.38 -11.37
CA ASN A 134 32.12 -0.61 -11.67
C ASN A 134 32.67 -1.94 -11.10
N TYR A 135 31.83 -2.75 -10.44
CA TYR A 135 32.23 -3.99 -9.79
C TYR A 135 31.29 -5.15 -10.12
N ALA A 136 31.81 -6.38 -10.02
CA ALA A 136 31.05 -7.60 -10.21
C ALA A 136 30.07 -7.82 -9.03
N ARG A 137 28.81 -8.12 -9.34
CA ARG A 137 27.76 -8.36 -8.35
C ARG A 137 27.83 -9.80 -7.85
N SER A 138 27.38 -10.04 -6.61
CA SER A 138 27.07 -11.42 -6.18
C SER A 138 25.88 -11.94 -6.99
N ILE A 139 25.89 -13.24 -7.30
CA ILE A 139 24.78 -13.91 -7.98
C ILE A 139 23.45 -13.76 -7.22
N ASN A 140 23.52 -13.58 -5.90
CA ASN A 140 22.36 -13.30 -5.03
C ASN A 140 21.55 -12.08 -5.48
N ALA A 141 22.16 -11.11 -6.18
CA ALA A 141 21.49 -9.92 -6.67
C ALA A 141 20.44 -10.19 -7.77
N LEU A 142 20.49 -11.37 -8.41
CA LEU A 142 19.47 -11.83 -9.36
C LEU A 142 18.24 -12.39 -8.66
N PHE A 143 18.40 -12.92 -7.45
CA PHE A 143 17.33 -13.62 -6.75
C PHE A 143 16.49 -12.68 -5.88
N ARG A 144 15.32 -13.16 -5.49
CA ARG A 144 14.49 -12.54 -4.46
C ARG A 144 14.87 -13.16 -3.12
N MET A 145 15.26 -12.33 -2.15
CA MET A 145 15.73 -12.79 -0.83
C MET A 145 14.92 -12.21 0.32
N PRO A 146 13.62 -12.57 0.45
CA PRO A 146 12.83 -12.15 1.60
C PRO A 146 13.26 -12.90 2.87
N VAL A 147 12.82 -12.41 4.03
CA VAL A 147 12.72 -13.26 5.22
C VAL A 147 11.54 -14.20 5.00
N THR A 148 11.67 -15.46 5.39
CA THR A 148 10.65 -16.49 5.24
C THR A 148 10.36 -17.17 6.58
N ALA A 149 9.19 -17.79 6.69
CA ALA A 149 8.89 -18.74 7.74
C ALA A 149 8.69 -20.12 7.13
N SER A 150 9.38 -21.13 7.66
CA SER A 150 9.22 -22.52 7.28
C SER A 150 8.57 -23.32 8.41
N TYR A 151 7.51 -24.06 8.11
CA TYR A 151 6.93 -25.06 9.00
C TYR A 151 7.30 -26.45 8.51
N THR A 152 7.93 -27.25 9.36
CA THR A 152 8.28 -28.65 9.09
C THR A 152 7.53 -29.57 10.04
N ALA A 153 6.69 -30.43 9.48
CA ALA A 153 6.01 -31.48 10.22
C ALA A 153 6.91 -32.69 10.42
N ARG A 154 6.90 -33.23 11.64
CA ARG A 154 7.56 -34.48 12.01
C ARG A 154 6.75 -35.65 11.46
N GLY A 155 7.31 -36.34 10.48
CA GLY A 155 6.71 -37.52 9.88
C GLY A 155 7.21 -37.74 8.46
N ARG A 156 6.90 -38.91 7.88
CA ARG A 156 7.26 -39.23 6.49
C ARG A 156 6.23 -38.71 5.46
N ARG A 157 5.05 -38.27 5.91
CA ARG A 157 3.95 -37.85 5.03
C ARG A 157 3.34 -36.54 5.53
N ALA A 158 3.01 -35.66 4.59
CA ALA A 158 2.28 -34.44 4.88
C ALA A 158 0.85 -34.77 5.35
N PRO A 159 0.34 -34.14 6.41
CA PRO A 159 -1.04 -34.30 6.86
C PRO A 159 -2.05 -33.73 5.83
N PRO A 160 -3.34 -34.11 5.91
CA PRO A 160 -4.37 -33.46 5.10
C PRO A 160 -4.44 -31.96 5.43
N ASN A 161 -4.68 -31.12 4.42
CA ASN A 161 -4.69 -29.65 4.56
C ASN A 161 -3.38 -29.06 5.15
N PHE A 162 -2.24 -29.69 4.85
CA PHE A 162 -0.94 -29.33 5.42
C PHE A 162 -0.60 -27.84 5.33
N LYS A 163 -0.90 -27.20 4.20
CA LYS A 163 -0.65 -25.77 3.97
C LYS A 163 -1.44 -24.86 4.92
N ALA A 164 -2.72 -25.16 5.15
CA ALA A 164 -3.55 -24.39 6.08
C ALA A 164 -3.05 -24.54 7.54
N LEU A 165 -2.70 -25.77 7.93
CA LEU A 165 -2.10 -26.05 9.24
C LEU A 165 -0.76 -25.32 9.39
N ALA A 166 0.09 -25.35 8.37
CA ALA A 166 1.38 -24.64 8.37
C ALA A 166 1.20 -23.14 8.59
N LEU A 167 0.29 -22.52 7.85
CA LEU A 167 -0.02 -21.09 7.96
C LEU A 167 -0.57 -20.72 9.35
N GLU A 168 -1.44 -21.54 9.93
CA GLU A 168 -1.95 -21.35 11.29
C GLU A 168 -0.81 -21.37 12.31
N ARG A 169 0.06 -22.37 12.25
CA ARG A 169 1.22 -22.51 13.16
C ARG A 169 2.23 -21.39 13.00
N ILE A 170 2.52 -21.00 11.76
CA ILE A 170 3.39 -19.86 11.45
C ILE A 170 2.80 -18.60 12.08
N ARG A 171 1.53 -18.29 11.83
CA ARG A 171 0.87 -17.12 12.42
C ARG A 171 0.95 -17.10 13.95
N SER A 172 0.66 -18.22 14.62
CA SER A 172 0.79 -18.31 16.08
C SER A 172 2.22 -18.01 16.57
N CYS A 173 3.25 -18.49 15.86
CA CYS A 173 4.64 -18.22 16.21
C CYS A 173 5.03 -16.76 15.94
N LEU A 174 4.54 -16.16 14.85
CA LEU A 174 4.74 -14.73 14.57
C LEU A 174 4.07 -13.85 15.64
N THR A 175 2.88 -14.23 16.12
CA THR A 175 2.24 -13.54 17.26
C THR A 175 3.12 -13.60 18.51
N LYS A 176 3.71 -14.76 18.81
CA LYS A 176 4.64 -14.92 19.93
C LYS A 176 5.88 -14.02 19.77
N LEU A 177 6.45 -13.94 18.57
CA LEU A 177 7.56 -13.02 18.26
C LEU A 177 7.18 -11.55 18.48
N ALA A 178 5.99 -11.15 18.05
CA ALA A 178 5.51 -9.78 18.22
C ALA A 178 5.36 -9.43 19.71
N ILE A 179 4.83 -10.35 20.52
CA ILE A 179 4.62 -10.15 21.96
C ILE A 179 5.95 -10.15 22.73
N GLU A 180 6.80 -11.15 22.52
CA GLU A 180 7.96 -11.39 23.39
C GLU A 180 9.23 -10.66 22.93
N ARG A 181 9.39 -10.44 21.62
CA ARG A 181 10.61 -9.85 21.03
C ARG A 181 10.36 -8.50 20.35
N HIS A 182 9.11 -8.03 20.29
CA HIS A 182 8.72 -6.83 19.55
C HIS A 182 9.15 -6.86 18.07
N VAL A 183 9.21 -8.06 17.49
CA VAL A 183 9.50 -8.26 16.06
C VAL A 183 8.20 -8.58 15.36
N CYS A 184 7.77 -7.70 14.46
CA CYS A 184 6.47 -7.79 13.82
C CYS A 184 6.63 -8.22 12.36
N TYR A 185 6.34 -9.49 12.10
CA TYR A 185 6.22 -10.05 10.74
C TYR A 185 4.77 -10.46 10.47
N GLU A 186 4.36 -10.31 9.21
CA GLU A 186 3.12 -10.88 8.68
C GLU A 186 3.44 -11.76 7.48
N VAL A 187 2.60 -12.77 7.21
CA VAL A 187 2.75 -13.58 5.99
C VAL A 187 2.50 -12.69 4.79
N ALA A 188 3.47 -12.61 3.88
CA ALA A 188 3.36 -11.74 2.72
C ALA A 188 2.22 -12.22 1.82
N ASN A 189 1.29 -11.31 1.53
CA ASN A 189 0.19 -11.58 0.61
C ASN A 189 0.50 -10.94 -0.74
N PRO A 190 0.82 -11.73 -1.77
CA PRO A 190 1.09 -11.21 -3.11
C PRO A 190 -0.19 -10.83 -3.83
N LYS A 191 -0.83 -9.77 -3.35
CA LYS A 191 -1.95 -9.19 -4.08
C LYS A 191 -1.38 -8.49 -5.32
N PRO A 192 -2.06 -8.59 -6.49
CA PRO A 192 -1.67 -7.82 -7.64
C PRO A 192 -1.67 -6.35 -7.22
N LEU A 193 -0.55 -5.62 -7.42
CA LEU A 193 -0.59 -4.16 -7.36
C LEU A 193 -1.64 -3.74 -8.38
N ARG A 194 -2.81 -3.29 -7.92
CA ARG A 194 -3.82 -2.72 -8.81
C ARG A 194 -3.20 -1.53 -9.53
N SER A 195 -3.66 -1.28 -10.76
CA SER A 195 -3.17 -0.16 -11.60
C SER A 195 -3.13 1.17 -10.84
N ILE A 196 -4.08 1.34 -9.91
CA ILE A 196 -4.21 2.46 -8.97
C ILE A 196 -2.88 2.84 -8.28
N LEU A 197 -2.09 1.86 -7.85
CA LEU A 197 -0.81 2.10 -7.16
C LEU A 197 0.33 2.48 -8.13
N LYS A 198 0.14 2.32 -9.44
CA LYS A 198 1.10 2.73 -10.48
C LYS A 198 0.94 4.19 -10.89
N LEU A 199 -0.16 4.87 -10.53
CA LEU A 199 -0.36 6.29 -10.84
C LEU A 199 0.65 7.21 -10.12
N ASP A 200 1.24 6.74 -9.02
CA ASP A 200 2.20 7.48 -8.22
C ASP A 200 3.66 7.26 -8.65
N LEU A 201 3.90 6.93 -9.93
CA LEU A 201 5.26 6.83 -10.45
C LEU A 201 5.99 8.17 -10.31
N PRO A 202 7.28 8.17 -9.94
CA PRO A 202 8.08 9.39 -9.91
C PRO A 202 8.04 10.04 -11.29
N GLN A 203 7.52 11.26 -11.37
CA GLN A 203 7.62 12.07 -12.57
C GLN A 203 9.02 12.68 -12.64
N ASP A 204 9.58 12.79 -13.84
CA ASP A 204 10.79 13.57 -14.07
C ASP A 204 10.43 15.04 -13.86
N SER A 205 10.68 15.53 -12.65
CA SER A 205 10.47 16.92 -12.26
C SER A 205 11.78 17.69 -12.30
N ASP A 206 11.70 18.96 -12.64
CA ASP A 206 12.78 19.90 -12.39
C ASP A 206 13.00 19.98 -10.88
N TRP A 207 14.17 19.56 -10.39
CA TRP A 207 14.55 19.56 -8.96
C TRP A 207 14.81 20.97 -8.40
N LEU A 208 14.07 21.96 -8.89
CA LEU A 208 14.12 23.34 -8.44
C LEU A 208 13.42 23.46 -7.08
N MET A 209 13.93 24.39 -6.27
CA MET A 209 13.31 24.69 -4.98
C MET A 209 11.90 25.27 -5.20
N PRO A 210 10.86 24.75 -4.54
CA PRO A 210 9.51 25.28 -4.68
C PRO A 210 9.43 26.71 -4.16
N ARG A 211 8.65 27.55 -4.85
CA ARG A 211 8.35 28.93 -4.43
C ARG A 211 7.24 29.01 -3.37
N ALA A 212 6.37 28.01 -3.34
CA ALA A 212 5.24 27.95 -2.41
C ALA A 212 5.70 27.42 -1.04
N SER A 213 5.18 28.03 0.01
CA SER A 213 5.28 27.55 1.39
C SER A 213 3.94 26.95 1.81
N TYR A 214 4.00 25.79 2.46
CA TYR A 214 2.83 25.05 2.94
C TYR A 214 2.81 25.04 4.46
N GLU A 215 1.62 24.87 5.03
CA GLU A 215 1.46 24.78 6.48
C GLU A 215 2.18 23.52 7.02
N PRO A 216 3.05 23.63 8.04
CA PRO A 216 3.90 22.53 8.48
C PRO A 216 3.16 21.28 8.98
N ASN A 217 2.01 21.44 9.66
CA ASN A 217 1.23 20.30 10.15
C ASN A 217 0.61 19.52 8.99
N LEU A 218 0.08 20.19 7.96
CA LEU A 218 -0.41 19.54 6.74
C LEU A 218 0.69 18.78 6.03
N VAL A 219 1.90 19.37 5.94
CA VAL A 219 3.07 18.71 5.37
C VAL A 219 3.43 17.45 6.16
N ASN A 220 3.34 17.48 7.49
CA ASN A 220 3.59 16.30 8.33
C ASN A 220 2.56 15.20 8.10
N TYR A 221 1.26 15.54 8.08
CA TYR A 221 0.20 14.58 7.73
C TYR A 221 0.41 13.98 6.34
N TYR A 222 0.74 14.82 5.35
CA TYR A 222 1.02 14.37 3.99
C TYR A 222 2.22 13.41 3.93
N LYS A 223 3.31 13.71 4.65
CA LYS A 223 4.49 12.83 4.75
C LYS A 223 4.16 11.48 5.39
N VAL A 224 3.35 11.47 6.45
CA VAL A 224 2.88 10.23 7.08
C VAL A 224 2.01 9.45 6.10
N ALA A 225 1.09 10.13 5.40
CA ALA A 225 0.21 9.50 4.43
C ALA A 225 0.97 8.84 3.27
N ARG A 226 2.01 9.51 2.75
CA ARG A 226 2.89 9.01 1.67
C ARG A 226 3.83 7.89 2.10
N SER A 227 4.31 7.91 3.35
CA SER A 227 5.31 6.96 3.83
C SER A 227 4.71 5.71 4.48
N SER A 228 3.43 5.77 4.87
CA SER A 228 2.74 4.65 5.51
C SER A 228 2.63 3.43 4.59
N PRO A 229 2.98 2.22 5.06
CA PRO A 229 2.77 0.98 4.33
C PRO A 229 1.33 0.48 4.41
N PHE A 230 0.52 1.00 5.34
CA PHE A 230 -0.87 0.60 5.57
C PHE A 230 -1.84 1.59 4.92
N ALA A 231 -2.80 1.07 4.15
CA ALA A 231 -3.73 1.91 3.41
C ALA A 231 -4.69 2.66 4.34
N SER A 232 -5.12 2.01 5.42
CA SER A 232 -5.90 2.62 6.51
C SER A 232 -5.23 3.86 7.11
N GLN A 233 -3.96 3.75 7.49
CA GLN A 233 -3.20 4.88 8.03
C GLN A 233 -2.96 5.98 6.98
N SER A 234 -2.62 5.60 5.74
CA SER A 234 -2.48 6.57 4.65
C SER A 234 -3.76 7.36 4.43
N PHE A 235 -4.90 6.67 4.40
CA PHE A 235 -6.21 7.29 4.20
C PHE A 235 -6.53 8.28 5.31
N LEU A 236 -6.39 7.89 6.59
CA LEU A 236 -6.65 8.78 7.73
C LEU A 236 -5.73 10.01 7.72
N ALA A 237 -4.45 9.82 7.41
CA ALA A 237 -3.50 10.94 7.37
C ALA A 237 -3.85 11.96 6.27
N TYR A 238 -4.29 11.52 5.08
CA TYR A 238 -4.84 12.46 4.09
C TYR A 238 -6.16 13.08 4.53
N TYR A 239 -7.04 12.32 5.18
CA TYR A 239 -8.31 12.82 5.69
C TYR A 239 -8.12 13.92 6.75
N HIS A 240 -7.11 13.80 7.61
CA HIS A 240 -6.77 14.82 8.60
C HIS A 240 -6.38 16.18 7.98
N ILE A 241 -5.84 16.20 6.75
CA ILE A 241 -5.59 17.45 6.01
C ILE A 241 -6.92 18.15 5.70
N LEU A 242 -7.97 17.39 5.40
CA LEU A 242 -9.32 17.93 5.17
C LEU A 242 -9.95 18.39 6.50
N GLU A 243 -9.86 17.56 7.55
CA GLU A 243 -10.39 17.86 8.90
C GLU A 243 -9.79 19.14 9.48
N TYR A 244 -8.51 19.41 9.21
CA TYR A 244 -7.81 20.62 9.68
C TYR A 244 -8.55 21.92 9.32
N TYR A 245 -9.34 21.92 8.24
CA TYR A 245 -10.10 23.09 7.78
C TYR A 245 -11.60 23.03 8.07
N PHE A 246 -12.11 21.98 8.73
CA PHE A 246 -13.56 21.83 8.98
C PHE A 246 -14.15 23.03 9.72
N LEU A 247 -13.58 23.37 10.87
CA LEU A 247 -14.06 24.49 11.70
C LEU A 247 -13.85 25.82 10.98
N ARG A 248 -12.65 26.06 10.46
CA ARG A 248 -12.32 27.34 9.81
C ARG A 248 -13.23 27.64 8.61
N VAL A 249 -13.51 26.64 7.76
CA VAL A 249 -14.40 26.84 6.60
C VAL A 249 -15.85 27.00 7.04
N ALA A 250 -16.29 26.28 8.08
CA ALA A 250 -17.62 26.44 8.65
C ALA A 250 -17.81 27.86 9.22
N GLU A 251 -16.84 28.36 9.99
CA GLU A 251 -16.84 29.71 10.55
C GLU A 251 -16.79 30.79 9.46
N ASP A 252 -15.95 30.64 8.44
CA ASP A 252 -15.88 31.57 7.31
C ASP A 252 -17.23 31.69 6.59
N ALA A 253 -17.92 30.55 6.39
CA ALA A 253 -19.25 30.53 5.81
C ALA A 253 -20.29 31.23 6.70
N LEU A 254 -20.23 31.03 8.02
CA LEU A 254 -21.08 31.72 8.99
C LEU A 254 -20.82 33.23 8.97
N HIS A 255 -19.55 33.65 9.00
CA HIS A 255 -19.16 35.06 8.94
C HIS A 255 -19.65 35.72 7.65
N HIS A 256 -19.58 35.03 6.52
CA HIS A 256 -20.11 35.55 5.26
C HIS A 256 -21.64 35.69 5.31
N GLN A 257 -22.37 34.70 5.84
CA GLN A 257 -23.83 34.78 6.01
C GLN A 257 -24.25 35.91 6.96
N LEU A 258 -23.55 36.08 8.07
CA LEU A 258 -23.76 37.18 9.02
C LEU A 258 -23.51 38.53 8.36
N ARG A 259 -22.39 38.69 7.65
CA ARG A 259 -22.10 39.93 6.90
C ARG A 259 -23.18 40.24 5.88
N THR A 260 -23.63 39.25 5.12
CA THR A 260 -24.69 39.44 4.14
C THR A 260 -26.00 39.86 4.79
N GLN A 261 -26.40 39.24 5.90
CA GLN A 261 -27.62 39.65 6.62
C GLN A 261 -27.51 41.06 7.21
N LEU A 262 -26.38 41.38 7.85
CA LEU A 262 -26.19 42.68 8.49
C LEU A 262 -26.10 43.83 7.47
N ASN A 263 -25.56 43.55 6.28
CA ASN A 263 -25.43 44.54 5.21
C ASN A 263 -26.69 44.67 4.32
N GLN A 264 -27.74 43.89 4.56
CA GLN A 264 -28.98 44.05 3.81
C GLN A 264 -29.64 45.40 4.14
N PRO A 265 -30.05 46.21 3.13
CA PRO A 265 -30.72 47.48 3.37
C PRO A 265 -32.03 47.36 4.16
N SER A 266 -32.63 46.16 4.14
CA SER A 266 -33.85 45.82 4.89
C SER A 266 -33.59 45.42 6.35
N PHE A 267 -32.33 45.27 6.75
CA PHE A 267 -31.98 44.90 8.12
C PHE A 267 -32.24 46.08 9.06
N LYS A 268 -33.05 45.84 10.09
CA LYS A 268 -33.34 46.80 11.16
C LYS A 268 -32.77 46.26 12.45
N VAL A 269 -32.15 47.12 13.24
CA VAL A 269 -31.65 46.78 14.60
C VAL A 269 -32.83 46.81 15.58
N ASN A 270 -33.79 45.91 15.38
CA ASN A 270 -34.90 45.65 16.29
C ASN A 270 -34.79 44.23 16.85
N THR A 271 -35.68 43.88 17.80
CA THR A 271 -35.76 42.54 18.40
C THR A 271 -35.82 41.44 17.34
N ASP A 272 -36.66 41.60 16.32
CA ASP A 272 -36.82 40.61 15.25
C ASP A 272 -35.55 40.43 14.40
N GLY A 273 -34.83 41.52 14.12
CA GLY A 273 -33.55 41.50 13.41
C GLY A 273 -32.47 40.79 14.22
N LEU A 274 -32.40 41.06 15.52
CA LEU A 274 -31.48 40.39 16.45
C LEU A 274 -31.84 38.90 16.62
N ASP A 275 -33.12 38.55 16.69
CA ASP A 275 -33.59 37.17 16.78
C ASP A 275 -33.20 36.35 15.54
N ARG A 276 -33.21 36.96 14.34
CA ARG A 276 -32.71 36.30 13.11
C ARG A 276 -31.22 36.01 13.16
N VAL A 277 -30.42 36.94 13.68
CA VAL A 277 -28.98 36.75 13.86
C VAL A 277 -28.71 35.66 14.90
N ILE A 278 -29.41 35.69 16.04
CA ILE A 278 -29.31 34.65 17.08
C ILE A 278 -29.72 33.28 16.52
N ALA A 279 -30.78 33.21 15.72
CA ALA A 279 -31.21 31.97 15.07
C ALA A 279 -30.15 31.43 14.10
N LEU A 280 -29.47 32.29 13.34
CA LEU A 280 -28.39 31.90 12.45
C LEU A 280 -27.21 31.27 13.22
N VAL A 281 -26.79 31.91 14.32
CA VAL A 281 -25.71 31.40 15.19
C VAL A 281 -26.10 30.09 15.87
N ARG A 282 -27.34 29.99 16.40
CA ARG A 282 -27.84 28.74 17.00
C ARG A 282 -27.93 27.59 16.00
N LYS A 283 -28.36 27.89 14.77
CA LYS A 283 -28.42 26.90 13.69
C LYS A 283 -27.03 26.38 13.34
N HIS A 284 -26.01 27.24 13.37
CA HIS A 284 -24.63 26.82 13.12
C HIS A 284 -24.14 25.84 14.20
N GLY A 285 -24.28 26.17 15.49
CA GLY A 285 -23.84 25.33 16.60
C GLY A 285 -24.60 24.01 16.78
N SER A 286 -25.74 23.82 16.09
CA SER A 286 -26.50 22.56 16.11
C SER A 286 -26.22 21.64 14.91
N ASN A 287 -25.47 22.11 13.90
CA ASN A 287 -25.27 21.43 12.62
C ASN A 287 -23.81 21.02 12.38
N ASP A 288 -23.10 20.58 13.42
CA ASP A 288 -21.77 19.93 13.33
C ASP A 288 -21.85 18.53 12.70
N ASP A 289 -22.62 18.37 11.61
CA ASP A 289 -22.55 17.17 10.79
C ASP A 289 -21.22 17.21 10.02
N GLU A 290 -20.29 16.35 10.43
CA GLU A 290 -18.99 16.12 9.78
C GLU A 290 -19.11 15.98 8.25
N THR A 291 -20.20 15.37 7.76
CA THR A 291 -20.46 15.24 6.32
C THR A 291 -20.64 16.59 5.66
N ASP A 292 -21.37 17.50 6.31
CA ASP A 292 -21.63 18.85 5.80
C ASP A 292 -20.37 19.72 5.87
N MET A 293 -19.58 19.57 6.94
CA MET A 293 -18.27 20.24 7.08
C MET A 293 -17.30 19.79 5.98
N LEU A 294 -17.17 18.49 5.77
CA LEU A 294 -16.34 17.95 4.68
C LEU A 294 -16.81 18.47 3.32
N ARG A 295 -18.12 18.43 3.05
CA ARG A 295 -18.68 18.96 1.79
C ARG A 295 -18.32 20.43 1.58
N LYS A 296 -18.43 21.28 2.62
CA LYS A 296 -18.06 22.71 2.52
C LYS A 296 -16.57 22.89 2.25
N VAL A 297 -15.70 22.09 2.87
CA VAL A 297 -14.25 22.13 2.58
C VAL A 297 -13.99 21.75 1.13
N LEU A 298 -14.58 20.67 0.63
CA LEU A 298 -14.41 20.26 -0.76
C LEU A 298 -14.91 21.35 -1.72
N GLN A 299 -16.09 21.92 -1.50
CA GLN A 299 -16.64 23.00 -2.30
C GLN A 299 -15.79 24.28 -2.27
N ARG A 300 -15.04 24.52 -1.19
CA ARG A 300 -14.20 25.71 -1.04
C ARG A 300 -12.90 25.61 -1.84
N PHE A 301 -12.28 24.44 -1.89
CA PHE A 301 -10.93 24.27 -2.42
C PHE A 301 -10.85 23.47 -3.72
N VAL A 302 -11.94 22.80 -4.13
CA VAL A 302 -11.94 21.87 -5.25
C VAL A 302 -12.95 22.32 -6.30
N SER A 303 -12.49 22.43 -7.55
CA SER A 303 -13.39 22.59 -8.69
C SER A 303 -14.13 21.28 -8.96
N GLU A 304 -15.46 21.32 -9.03
CA GLU A 304 -16.27 20.12 -9.28
C GLU A 304 -15.96 19.51 -10.66
N ASP A 305 -15.79 20.34 -11.69
CA ASP A 305 -15.41 19.90 -13.03
C ASP A 305 -14.04 19.20 -13.04
N GLY A 306 -13.06 19.79 -12.34
CA GLY A 306 -11.72 19.22 -12.20
C GLY A 306 -11.73 17.89 -11.46
N PHE A 307 -12.63 17.73 -10.48
CA PHE A 307 -12.82 16.46 -9.78
C PHE A 307 -13.44 15.40 -10.71
N ILE A 308 -14.47 15.76 -11.49
CA ILE A 308 -15.11 14.85 -12.44
C ILE A 308 -14.09 14.38 -13.49
N GLU A 309 -13.28 15.29 -14.02
CA GLU A 309 -12.20 14.96 -14.95
C GLU A 309 -11.19 14.00 -14.31
N HIS A 310 -10.74 14.29 -13.08
CA HIS A 310 -9.82 13.43 -12.35
C HIS A 310 -10.36 12.00 -12.16
N VAL A 311 -11.62 11.86 -11.72
CA VAL A 311 -12.25 10.53 -11.55
C VAL A 311 -12.36 9.80 -12.89
N THR A 312 -12.72 10.52 -13.96
CA THR A 312 -12.84 9.93 -15.31
C THR A 312 -11.49 9.42 -15.80
N GLN A 313 -10.41 10.19 -15.60
CA GLN A 313 -9.06 9.78 -15.94
C GLN A 313 -8.61 8.55 -15.14
N LEU A 314 -8.85 8.55 -13.81
CA LEU A 314 -8.53 7.41 -12.96
C LEU A 314 -9.22 6.13 -13.47
N GLU A 315 -10.53 6.18 -13.72
CA GLU A 315 -11.27 5.01 -14.20
C GLU A 315 -10.82 4.54 -15.59
N ALA A 316 -10.42 5.47 -16.46
CA ALA A 316 -9.85 5.15 -17.77
C ALA A 316 -8.49 4.43 -17.66
N GLU A 317 -7.60 4.89 -16.79
CA GLU A 317 -6.28 4.28 -16.56
C GLU A 317 -6.35 2.90 -15.89
N ILE A 318 -7.39 2.68 -15.08
CA ILE A 318 -7.63 1.40 -14.39
C ILE A 318 -8.41 0.44 -15.30
N ALA A 319 -9.10 0.95 -16.32
CA ALA A 319 -10.08 0.23 -17.14
C ALA A 319 -11.20 -0.43 -16.30
N ASP A 320 -11.56 0.18 -15.17
CA ASP A 320 -12.64 -0.27 -14.28
C ASP A 320 -13.35 0.94 -13.64
N LYS A 321 -14.67 0.82 -13.46
CA LYS A 321 -15.53 1.88 -12.91
C LYS A 321 -15.68 1.70 -11.41
N ILE A 322 -14.62 2.02 -10.69
CA ILE A 322 -14.53 1.81 -9.23
C ILE A 322 -15.39 2.81 -8.45
N TYR A 323 -15.56 4.03 -8.97
CA TYR A 323 -16.18 5.13 -8.25
C TYR A 323 -17.57 5.48 -8.80
N SER A 324 -17.71 5.49 -10.13
CA SER A 324 -18.92 5.87 -10.84
C SER A 324 -19.99 4.78 -10.86
N LYS A 325 -19.63 3.53 -10.55
CA LYS A 325 -20.56 2.40 -10.45
C LYS A 325 -20.92 2.12 -9.00
N ARG A 326 -22.21 1.93 -8.75
CA ARG A 326 -22.74 1.52 -7.45
C ARG A 326 -22.14 0.19 -6.99
N ARG A 327 -21.55 0.17 -5.79
CA ARG A 327 -20.92 -1.02 -5.22
C ARG A 327 -21.00 -1.05 -3.70
N MET A 328 -20.86 -2.24 -3.12
CA MET A 328 -20.85 -2.43 -1.68
C MET A 328 -19.46 -2.11 -1.10
N VAL A 329 -19.39 -1.21 -0.14
CA VAL A 329 -18.17 -0.81 0.57
C VAL A 329 -18.51 -0.73 2.05
N PHE A 330 -17.92 -1.60 2.86
CA PHE A 330 -18.17 -1.64 4.31
C PHE A 330 -19.67 -1.62 4.67
N GLY A 331 -20.44 -2.51 4.03
CA GLY A 331 -21.89 -2.65 4.25
C GLY A 331 -22.79 -1.53 3.68
N GLU A 332 -22.23 -0.48 3.07
CA GLU A 332 -23.00 0.57 2.41
C GLU A 332 -22.83 0.54 0.89
N GLN A 333 -23.90 0.84 0.15
CA GLN A 333 -23.82 0.99 -1.30
C GLN A 333 -23.38 2.41 -1.66
N LEU A 334 -22.11 2.54 -2.09
CA LEU A 334 -21.53 3.80 -2.50
C LEU A 334 -21.54 3.97 -4.03
N GLU A 335 -21.76 5.21 -4.47
CA GLU A 335 -21.68 5.64 -5.87
C GLU A 335 -21.36 7.14 -5.93
N ILE A 336 -20.35 7.52 -6.73
CA ILE A 336 -20.02 8.92 -7.01
C ILE A 336 -20.64 9.27 -8.36
N SER A 337 -21.74 10.03 -8.33
CA SER A 337 -22.39 10.53 -9.55
C SER A 337 -21.50 11.59 -10.19
N LEU A 338 -21.02 11.35 -11.41
CA LEU A 338 -20.25 12.30 -12.23
C LEU A 338 -21.15 13.38 -12.88
N LYS A 339 -22.16 13.83 -12.15
CA LYS A 339 -23.05 14.92 -12.57
C LYS A 339 -22.75 16.14 -11.71
N GLU A 340 -22.73 17.30 -12.35
CA GLU A 340 -22.55 18.59 -11.68
C GLU A 340 -23.58 18.77 -10.55
N GLY A 341 -23.15 19.36 -9.43
CA GLY A 341 -23.94 19.54 -8.22
C GLY A 341 -24.02 18.33 -7.29
N HIS A 342 -23.61 17.14 -7.74
CA HIS A 342 -23.70 15.90 -6.94
C HIS A 342 -22.35 15.25 -6.65
N ALA A 343 -21.31 15.50 -7.45
CA ALA A 343 -20.06 14.76 -7.40
C ALA A 343 -19.34 14.97 -6.06
N LEU A 344 -19.18 16.23 -5.63
CA LEU A 344 -18.51 16.56 -4.35
C LEU A 344 -19.30 16.09 -3.13
N SER A 345 -20.63 16.14 -3.18
CA SER A 345 -21.51 15.67 -2.10
C SER A 345 -21.43 14.16 -1.93
N ASN A 346 -21.45 13.41 -3.03
CA ASN A 346 -21.30 11.96 -3.00
C ASN A 346 -19.89 11.54 -2.56
N ALA A 347 -18.85 12.26 -3.01
CA ALA A 347 -17.48 12.03 -2.59
C ALA A 347 -17.31 12.25 -1.08
N ALA A 348 -17.85 13.34 -0.52
CA ALA A 348 -17.81 13.60 0.92
C ALA A 348 -18.45 12.47 1.73
N LYS A 349 -19.63 11.97 1.30
CA LYS A 349 -20.30 10.83 1.93
C LYS A 349 -19.44 9.57 1.89
N ALA A 350 -18.87 9.24 0.73
CA ALA A 350 -18.01 8.07 0.57
C ALA A 350 -16.77 8.13 1.46
N LEU A 351 -16.08 9.27 1.50
CA LEU A 351 -14.89 9.46 2.33
C LEU A 351 -15.19 9.34 3.82
N LYS A 352 -16.28 9.97 4.30
CA LYS A 352 -16.72 9.85 5.69
C LYS A 352 -17.07 8.41 6.05
N HIS A 353 -17.79 7.70 5.17
CA HIS A 353 -18.15 6.30 5.39
C HIS A 353 -16.90 5.42 5.58
N ILE A 354 -15.92 5.56 4.68
CA ILE A 354 -14.66 4.82 4.77
C ILE A 354 -13.89 5.21 6.03
N ARG A 355 -13.79 6.51 6.36
CA ARG A 355 -13.17 6.99 7.60
C ARG A 355 -13.82 6.34 8.82
N ASN A 356 -15.14 6.29 8.87
CA ASN A 356 -15.89 5.67 9.96
C ASN A 356 -15.65 4.17 10.05
N ALA A 357 -15.61 3.45 8.92
CA ALA A 357 -15.28 2.03 8.88
C ALA A 357 -13.86 1.74 9.37
N ILE A 358 -12.91 2.68 9.16
CA ILE A 358 -11.54 2.57 9.67
C ILE A 358 -11.47 2.83 11.19
N VAL A 359 -12.16 3.85 11.68
CA VAL A 359 -12.05 4.31 13.08
C VAL A 359 -12.93 3.51 14.04
N HIS A 360 -14.09 3.04 13.59
CA HIS A 360 -15.06 2.37 14.45
C HIS A 360 -14.99 0.85 14.29
N SER A 361 -14.65 0.17 15.38
CA SER A 361 -14.52 -1.29 15.46
C SER A 361 -15.36 -1.90 16.59
N SER A 362 -16.31 -1.15 17.17
CA SER A 362 -17.13 -1.61 18.29
C SER A 362 -18.13 -2.69 17.88
N ASP A 363 -18.50 -3.58 18.80
CA ASP A 363 -19.50 -4.65 18.62
C ASP A 363 -20.90 -4.18 18.17
N ARG A 364 -21.15 -2.86 18.18
CA ARG A 364 -22.38 -2.25 17.65
C ARG A 364 -22.46 -2.28 16.12
N TYR A 365 -21.32 -2.36 15.44
CA TYR A 365 -21.23 -2.47 13.99
C TYR A 365 -21.09 -3.94 13.60
N LYS A 366 -21.62 -4.32 12.42
CA LYS A 366 -21.37 -5.67 11.94
C LYS A 366 -19.93 -5.79 11.48
N ARG A 367 -19.31 -6.96 11.65
CA ARG A 367 -17.87 -7.15 11.32
C ARG A 367 -17.54 -6.89 9.85
N ASP A 368 -18.50 -7.07 8.95
CA ASP A 368 -18.42 -6.75 7.52
C ASP A 368 -18.50 -5.25 7.20
N GLU A 369 -18.88 -4.43 8.19
CA GLU A 369 -18.93 -2.96 8.11
C GLU A 369 -17.65 -2.31 8.66
N CYS A 370 -16.76 -3.08 9.28
CA CYS A 370 -15.54 -2.57 9.92
C CYS A 370 -14.28 -2.96 9.15
N HIS A 371 -13.28 -2.09 9.21
CA HIS A 371 -11.94 -2.40 8.78
C HIS A 371 -11.24 -3.32 9.80
N ILE A 372 -10.60 -4.37 9.29
CA ILE A 372 -9.66 -5.20 10.05
C ILE A 372 -8.30 -5.11 9.34
N PRO A 373 -7.24 -4.60 10.01
CA PRO A 373 -5.92 -4.49 9.41
C PRO A 373 -5.42 -5.80 8.80
N LEU A 374 -4.60 -5.70 7.75
CA LEU A 374 -3.98 -6.85 7.06
C LEU A 374 -4.95 -7.81 6.34
N THR A 375 -6.23 -7.46 6.24
CA THR A 375 -7.25 -8.26 5.53
C THR A 375 -7.53 -7.73 4.11
N GLU A 376 -8.58 -8.23 3.47
CA GLU A 376 -9.05 -7.70 2.19
C GLU A 376 -9.57 -6.26 2.29
N SER A 377 -10.00 -5.82 3.47
CA SER A 377 -10.47 -4.45 3.68
C SER A 377 -9.39 -3.37 3.41
N GLU A 378 -8.11 -3.68 3.61
CA GLU A 378 -6.99 -2.78 3.21
C GLU A 378 -6.99 -2.51 1.70
N VAL A 379 -7.38 -3.50 0.89
CA VAL A 379 -7.44 -3.33 -0.58
C VAL A 379 -8.56 -2.37 -0.94
N THR A 380 -9.74 -2.54 -0.33
CA THR A 380 -10.87 -1.65 -0.53
C THR A 380 -10.53 -0.22 -0.14
N ILE A 381 -9.85 -0.01 0.99
CA ILE A 381 -9.39 1.34 1.40
C ILE A 381 -8.35 1.88 0.40
N GLY A 382 -7.41 1.04 -0.02
CA GLY A 382 -6.37 1.39 -0.99
C GLY A 382 -6.92 1.92 -2.31
N GLU A 383 -8.10 1.45 -2.73
CA GLU A 383 -8.79 1.96 -3.92
C GLU A 383 -9.27 3.41 -3.77
N TYR A 384 -9.50 3.92 -2.55
CA TYR A 384 -9.94 5.30 -2.31
C TYR A 384 -8.81 6.25 -1.93
N ILE A 385 -7.58 5.75 -1.75
CA ILE A 385 -6.39 6.59 -1.49
C ILE A 385 -6.21 7.69 -2.56
N PRO A 386 -6.31 7.41 -3.87
CA PRO A 386 -6.14 8.45 -4.88
C PRO A 386 -7.13 9.61 -4.74
N LEU A 387 -8.39 9.32 -4.37
CA LEU A 387 -9.41 10.34 -4.20
C LEU A 387 -9.12 11.24 -2.99
N VAL A 388 -8.87 10.64 -1.82
CA VAL A 388 -8.57 11.44 -0.62
C VAL A 388 -7.27 12.21 -0.78
N LYS A 389 -6.27 11.62 -1.47
CA LYS A 389 -5.02 12.29 -1.82
C LYS A 389 -5.27 13.50 -2.72
N TYR A 390 -6.04 13.35 -3.80
CA TYR A 390 -6.38 14.46 -4.69
C TYR A 390 -7.02 15.62 -3.92
N PHE A 391 -8.01 15.33 -3.07
CA PHE A 391 -8.65 16.37 -2.26
C PHE A 391 -7.67 17.03 -1.27
N ALA A 392 -6.82 16.24 -0.61
CA ALA A 392 -5.81 16.77 0.30
C ALA A 392 -4.83 17.71 -0.44
N GLU A 393 -4.39 17.32 -1.65
CA GLU A 393 -3.52 18.15 -2.49
C GLU A 393 -4.20 19.44 -2.92
N GLN A 394 -5.45 19.41 -3.36
CA GLN A 394 -6.20 20.63 -3.71
C GLN A 394 -6.34 21.59 -2.51
N VAL A 395 -6.59 21.06 -1.31
CA VAL A 395 -6.62 21.86 -0.08
C VAL A 395 -5.25 22.47 0.22
N MET A 396 -4.17 21.69 0.11
CA MET A 396 -2.80 22.19 0.31
C MET A 396 -2.42 23.27 -0.72
N TYR A 397 -2.78 23.09 -2.00
CA TYR A 397 -2.54 24.08 -3.05
C TYR A 397 -3.36 25.35 -2.84
N GLY A 398 -4.64 25.21 -2.50
CA GLY A 398 -5.54 26.35 -2.25
C GLY A 398 -5.21 27.15 -0.99
N THR A 399 -4.31 26.65 -0.14
CA THR A 399 -3.90 27.30 1.12
C THR A 399 -2.42 27.66 1.14
N ALA A 400 -1.68 27.35 0.07
CA ALA A 400 -0.27 27.68 -0.05
C ALA A 400 -0.04 29.20 -0.09
N VAL A 401 1.06 29.63 0.50
CA VAL A 401 1.47 31.04 0.53
C VAL A 401 2.77 31.19 -0.27
N THR A 402 2.84 32.20 -1.13
CA THR A 402 4.08 32.58 -1.80
C THR A 402 4.81 33.62 -0.93
N PRO A 403 5.99 33.32 -0.37
CA PRO A 403 6.74 34.29 0.41
C PRO A 403 7.13 35.48 -0.48
N GLY A 404 6.65 36.68 -0.15
CA GLY A 404 6.97 37.92 -0.85
C GLY A 404 5.90 38.49 -1.81
N ALA A 405 4.64 38.03 -1.71
CA ALA A 405 3.49 38.67 -2.33
C ALA A 405 2.76 39.62 -1.36
#